data_AF-A0A542EQ99-F1
#
_entry.id   AF-A0A542EQ99-F1
#
_cell.length_a   1.000
_cell.length_b   1.000
_cell.length_c   1.000
_cell.angle_alpha   90.00
_cell.angle_beta   90.00
_cell.angle_gamma   90.00
#
_symmetry.space_group_name_H-M   'P 1'
#
loop_
_entity.id
_entity.type
_entity.pdbx_description
1 polymer ?
#
loop_
_entity_poly.entity_id
_entity_poly.type
_entity_poly.pdbx_seq_one_letter_code
_entity_poly.pdbx_strand_id
1 'polypeptide(L)'
;MSRENLPEQSRGFPAARRPAGGVERSQGAAVPAAHEAGSLGFIEGPDRFHWWAELSNDVKAYIERKVGPAVEWWADWHERERDRPYAVVLGTNGLAVTTPKVNQQGQRTQTVHVDAFVPSSLKHAVVQQLPTRPRTRLLSRGKGEQPPAAPQLELTSYMRGVLGNLPLEAQQRLQTPFLGSQPIKHYRSYYYGNEEDLNLWLYLAGDRTVTFASGHRTLPAGADPKHAAWHLVCYQADIAR
;
A
#
# COMPACT_ATOMS: atom_id res chain seq x y z
N MET A 1 -60.53 -19.14 -26.06
CA MET A 1 -60.11 -17.90 -26.75
C MET A 1 -60.75 -16.75 -26.02
N SER A 2 -59.98 -15.86 -25.38
CA SER A 2 -60.39 -14.48 -25.06
C SER A 2 -59.17 -13.65 -24.72
N ARG A 3 -59.05 -12.50 -25.41
CA ARG A 3 -58.15 -11.38 -25.13
C ARG A 3 -58.93 -10.37 -24.27
N GLU A 4 -58.31 -9.81 -23.24
CA GLU A 4 -58.74 -8.60 -22.53
C GLU A 4 -57.45 -7.78 -22.27
N ASN A 5 -57.13 -6.71 -23.03
CA ASN A 5 -57.62 -5.32 -22.97
C ASN A 5 -57.55 -4.65 -21.58
N LEU A 6 -56.55 -3.78 -21.44
CA LEU A 6 -56.55 -2.57 -20.58
C LEU A 6 -57.56 -1.54 -21.14
N PRO A 7 -58.17 -0.66 -20.32
CA PRO A 7 -57.56 0.62 -19.87
C PRO A 7 -58.02 0.98 -18.41
N GLU A 8 -57.75 2.10 -17.74
CA GLU A 8 -57.17 3.40 -18.02
C GLU A 8 -56.76 4.07 -16.69
N GLN A 9 -55.98 5.13 -16.83
CA GLN A 9 -55.35 6.00 -15.84
C GLN A 9 -56.29 6.56 -14.76
N SER A 10 -55.83 6.53 -13.50
CA SER A 10 -56.35 7.38 -12.43
C SER A 10 -55.31 8.41 -12.02
N ARG A 11 -55.66 9.68 -12.19
CA ARG A 11 -54.85 10.86 -11.85
C ARG A 11 -54.81 11.03 -10.33
N GLY A 12 -53.61 10.97 -9.76
CA GLY A 12 -53.35 11.16 -8.33
C GLY A 12 -53.32 12.62 -7.90
N PHE A 13 -53.85 12.87 -6.70
CA PHE A 13 -53.88 14.14 -5.97
C PHE A 13 -52.48 14.65 -5.60
N PRO A 14 -52.28 15.98 -5.46
CA PRO A 14 -50.99 16.55 -5.07
C PRO A 14 -50.69 16.30 -3.58
N ALA A 15 -49.64 15.53 -3.31
CA ALA A 15 -49.14 15.27 -1.97
C ALA A 15 -48.39 16.49 -1.40
N ALA A 16 -48.67 16.79 -0.14
CA ALA A 16 -48.11 17.88 0.64
C ALA A 16 -46.57 17.86 0.71
N ARG A 17 -45.98 19.05 0.61
CA ARG A 17 -44.56 19.34 0.86
C ARG A 17 -44.11 18.79 2.22
N ARG A 18 -43.25 17.77 2.21
CA ARG A 18 -42.42 17.40 3.37
C ARG A 18 -41.26 18.39 3.49
N PRO A 19 -40.93 18.89 4.70
CA PRO A 19 -39.71 19.67 4.90
C PRO A 19 -38.49 18.80 4.63
N ALA A 20 -37.51 19.38 3.94
CA ALA A 20 -36.25 18.76 3.60
C ALA A 20 -35.56 18.22 4.85
N GLY A 21 -35.48 16.89 4.95
CA GLY A 21 -34.58 16.23 5.89
C GLY A 21 -33.17 16.71 5.57
N GLY A 22 -32.54 17.35 6.55
CA GLY A 22 -31.15 17.75 6.47
C GLY A 22 -30.32 16.55 6.07
N VAL A 23 -29.61 16.68 4.96
CA VAL A 23 -28.53 15.76 4.61
C VAL A 23 -27.52 15.90 5.74
N GLU A 24 -27.48 14.90 6.63
CA GLU A 24 -26.32 14.71 7.51
C GLU A 24 -25.11 14.72 6.60
N ARG A 25 -24.34 15.81 6.67
CA ARG A 25 -23.00 15.88 6.10
C ARG A 25 -22.24 14.72 6.72
N SER A 26 -22.01 13.67 5.93
CA SER A 26 -21.03 12.64 6.28
C SER A 26 -19.77 13.38 6.72
N GLN A 27 -19.41 13.19 7.99
CA GLN A 27 -18.16 13.70 8.54
C GLN A 27 -17.05 13.30 7.57
N GLY A 28 -16.31 14.28 7.07
CA GLY A 28 -15.33 14.07 6.00
C GLY A 28 -14.41 12.92 6.37
N ALA A 29 -14.32 11.90 5.50
CA ALA A 29 -13.39 10.81 5.67
C ALA A 29 -11.99 11.40 5.92
N ALA A 30 -11.38 11.07 7.05
CA ALA A 30 -10.05 11.56 7.38
C ALA A 30 -9.08 11.13 6.27
N VAL A 31 -8.37 12.10 5.68
CA VAL A 31 -7.33 11.86 4.68
C VAL A 31 -5.99 11.80 5.42
N PRO A 32 -5.11 10.83 5.15
CA PRO A 32 -3.83 10.74 5.83
C PRO A 32 -2.97 11.96 5.48
N ALA A 33 -2.14 12.40 6.42
CA ALA A 33 -1.12 13.40 6.12
C ALA A 33 -0.17 12.88 5.03
N ALA A 34 0.16 13.74 4.07
CA ALA A 34 1.27 13.48 3.16
C ALA A 34 2.58 13.52 3.95
N HIS A 35 3.46 12.55 3.71
CA HIS A 35 4.82 12.57 4.26
C HIS A 35 5.75 13.34 3.34
N GLU A 36 6.70 14.05 3.92
CA GLU A 36 7.83 14.60 3.20
C GLU A 36 8.77 13.48 2.75
N ALA A 37 9.31 13.59 1.53
CA ALA A 37 10.25 12.61 1.00
C ALA A 37 11.54 12.57 1.84
N GLY A 38 11.90 11.39 2.34
CA GLY A 38 13.19 11.15 2.98
C GLY A 38 14.25 10.77 1.97
N SER A 39 15.52 10.90 2.35
CA SER A 39 16.64 10.38 1.54
C SER A 39 16.56 8.86 1.45
N LEU A 40 16.66 8.33 0.23
CA LEU A 40 16.82 6.90 -0.01
C LEU A 40 18.32 6.60 -0.04
N GLY A 41 18.80 5.78 0.91
CA GLY A 41 20.20 5.38 0.97
C GLY A 41 20.46 4.24 -0.03
N PHE A 42 20.95 4.56 -1.22
CA PHE A 42 21.34 3.57 -2.21
C PHE A 42 22.72 3.00 -1.86
N ILE A 43 22.79 1.68 -1.76
CA ILE A 43 24.02 0.94 -1.46
C ILE A 43 24.18 -0.11 -2.56
N GLU A 44 25.38 -0.19 -3.15
CA GLU A 44 25.69 -1.27 -4.08
C GLU A 44 25.64 -2.63 -3.37
N GLY A 45 24.98 -3.59 -3.98
CA GLY A 45 24.84 -4.93 -3.42
C GLY A 45 24.04 -5.86 -4.32
N PRO A 46 23.95 -7.15 -3.95
CA PRO A 46 23.14 -8.10 -4.68
C PRO A 46 21.66 -7.70 -4.69
N ASP A 47 20.98 -8.00 -5.79
CA ASP A 47 19.56 -7.70 -5.96
C ASP A 47 18.65 -8.68 -5.20
N ARG A 48 17.34 -8.44 -5.29
CA ARG A 48 16.34 -9.32 -4.67
C ARG A 48 16.38 -10.76 -5.18
N PHE A 49 16.83 -11.00 -6.41
CA PHE A 49 16.87 -12.34 -7.00
C PHE A 49 18.01 -13.17 -6.41
N HIS A 50 19.17 -12.54 -6.18
CA HIS A 50 20.26 -13.17 -5.46
C HIS A 50 19.83 -13.65 -4.08
N TRP A 51 19.27 -12.78 -3.25
CA TRP A 51 18.87 -13.15 -1.89
C TRP A 51 17.71 -14.14 -1.85
N TRP A 52 16.83 -14.11 -2.85
CA TRP A 52 15.82 -15.14 -2.99
C TRP A 52 16.44 -16.50 -3.32
N ALA A 53 17.47 -16.55 -4.17
CA ALA A 53 18.18 -17.80 -4.47
C ALA A 53 18.78 -18.43 -3.21
N GLU A 54 19.32 -17.62 -2.29
CA GLU A 54 19.89 -18.04 -1.01
C GLU A 54 18.88 -18.61 0.01
N LEU A 55 17.58 -18.37 -0.18
CA LEU A 55 16.55 -19.00 0.65
C LEU A 55 16.41 -20.49 0.30
N SER A 56 16.27 -21.33 1.33
CA SER A 56 16.08 -22.77 1.12
C SER A 56 14.79 -23.08 0.38
N ASN A 57 14.82 -24.13 -0.45
CA ASN A 57 13.64 -24.56 -1.21
C ASN A 57 12.46 -24.96 -0.31
N ASP A 58 12.73 -25.50 0.88
CA ASP A 58 11.71 -25.85 1.85
C ASP A 58 10.95 -24.62 2.35
N VAL A 59 11.65 -23.50 2.59
CA VAL A 59 11.04 -22.24 2.98
C VAL A 59 10.21 -21.68 1.83
N LYS A 60 10.72 -21.69 0.60
CA LYS A 60 9.99 -21.24 -0.59
C LYS A 60 8.70 -22.04 -0.79
N ALA A 61 8.78 -23.37 -0.72
CA ALA A 61 7.63 -24.27 -0.85
C ALA A 61 6.64 -24.12 0.32
N TYR A 62 7.13 -23.84 1.53
CA TYR A 62 6.27 -23.52 2.68
C TYR A 62 5.49 -22.22 2.46
N ILE A 63 6.16 -21.16 1.99
CA ILE A 63 5.53 -19.88 1.68
C ILE A 63 4.45 -20.07 0.62
N GLU A 64 4.78 -20.66 -0.53
CA GLU A 64 3.83 -20.87 -1.62
C GLU A 64 2.59 -21.67 -1.17
N ARG A 65 2.78 -22.71 -0.35
CA ARG A 65 1.66 -23.46 0.22
C ARG A 65 0.76 -22.62 1.13
N LYS A 66 1.32 -21.62 1.83
CA LYS A 66 0.59 -20.81 2.81
C LYS A 66 -0.08 -19.59 2.18
N VAL A 67 0.60 -18.89 1.27
CA VAL A 67 0.08 -17.65 0.68
C VAL A 67 -0.36 -17.80 -0.78
N GLY A 68 -0.20 -18.99 -1.36
CA GLY A 68 -0.51 -19.25 -2.77
C GLY A 68 0.59 -18.73 -3.71
N PRO A 69 0.30 -18.70 -5.02
CA PRO A 69 1.20 -18.14 -6.01
C PRO A 69 1.61 -16.70 -5.66
N ALA A 70 2.90 -16.39 -5.79
CA ALA A 70 3.42 -15.06 -5.53
C ALA A 70 2.88 -14.06 -6.57
N VAL A 71 2.28 -12.97 -6.08
CA VAL A 71 1.87 -11.80 -6.87
C VAL A 71 3.04 -10.82 -6.94
N GLU A 72 3.62 -10.51 -5.79
CA GLU A 72 4.77 -9.62 -5.64
C GLU A 72 5.66 -10.13 -4.51
N TRP A 73 6.95 -9.84 -4.58
CA TRP A 73 7.88 -10.27 -3.54
C TRP A 73 9.19 -9.48 -3.57
N TRP A 74 9.93 -9.55 -2.48
CA TRP A 74 11.36 -9.22 -2.49
C TRP A 74 12.09 -10.08 -1.47
N ALA A 75 13.39 -10.17 -1.63
CA ALA A 75 14.30 -10.75 -0.66
C ALA A 75 15.50 -9.83 -0.50
N ASP A 76 16.09 -9.84 0.68
CA ASP A 76 17.25 -9.02 1.00
C ASP A 76 17.98 -9.59 2.23
N TRP A 77 19.18 -9.12 2.53
CA TRP A 77 19.87 -9.46 3.78
C TRP A 77 19.17 -8.87 5.02
N HIS A 78 19.22 -9.59 6.14
CA HIS A 78 18.61 -9.13 7.38
C HIS A 78 19.50 -8.11 8.10
N GLU A 79 18.94 -6.95 8.45
CA GLU A 79 19.69 -5.80 9.03
C GLU A 79 20.58 -6.15 10.24
N ARG A 80 20.12 -7.10 11.08
CA ARG A 80 20.84 -7.58 12.26
C ARG A 80 21.67 -8.84 12.01
N GLU A 81 21.26 -9.65 11.04
CA GLU A 81 21.91 -10.93 10.70
C GLU A 81 22.35 -10.83 9.24
N ARG A 82 23.36 -9.98 9.00
CA ARG A 82 23.78 -9.49 7.68
C ARG A 82 24.21 -10.59 6.70
N ASP A 83 24.50 -11.79 7.19
CA ASP A 83 24.82 -12.96 6.36
C ASP A 83 23.60 -13.83 6.04
N ARG A 84 22.37 -13.37 6.34
CA ARG A 84 21.17 -14.20 6.24
C ARG A 84 20.02 -13.50 5.52
N PRO A 85 19.45 -14.12 4.48
CA PRO A 85 18.35 -13.53 3.73
C PRO A 85 17.05 -13.55 4.53
N TYR A 86 16.22 -12.55 4.31
CA TYR A 86 14.79 -12.58 4.57
C TYR A 86 14.03 -12.37 3.26
N ALA A 87 12.74 -12.72 3.23
CA ALA A 87 11.85 -12.39 2.13
C ALA A 87 10.50 -11.92 2.61
N VAL A 88 9.85 -11.13 1.76
CA VAL A 88 8.45 -10.77 1.87
C VAL A 88 7.77 -11.22 0.59
N VAL A 89 6.67 -11.97 0.72
CA VAL A 89 5.90 -12.50 -0.41
C VAL A 89 4.44 -12.13 -0.22
N LEU A 90 3.92 -11.30 -1.12
CA LEU A 90 2.50 -11.10 -1.30
C LEU A 90 1.99 -12.20 -2.23
N GLY A 91 1.22 -13.13 -1.70
CA GLY A 91 0.51 -14.14 -2.49
C GLY A 91 -0.98 -13.82 -2.63
N THR A 92 -1.70 -14.66 -3.38
CA THR A 92 -3.16 -14.52 -3.55
C THR A 92 -3.94 -14.73 -2.26
N ASN A 93 -3.39 -15.48 -1.31
CA ASN A 93 -4.06 -15.92 -0.09
C ASN A 93 -3.45 -15.35 1.20
N GLY A 94 -2.39 -14.54 1.11
CA GLY A 94 -1.77 -13.96 2.29
C GLY A 94 -0.50 -13.16 2.02
N LEU A 95 0.03 -12.56 3.07
CA LEU A 95 1.37 -11.99 3.11
C LEU A 95 2.25 -12.89 3.97
N ALA A 96 3.41 -13.29 3.46
CA ALA A 96 4.42 -14.03 4.22
C ALA A 96 5.67 -13.18 4.42
N VAL A 97 6.22 -13.22 5.63
CA VAL A 97 7.50 -12.57 5.97
C VAL A 97 8.40 -13.60 6.61
N THR A 98 9.56 -13.86 6.01
CA THR A 98 10.57 -14.70 6.65
C THR A 98 11.47 -13.87 7.54
N THR A 99 11.99 -14.48 8.60
CA THR A 99 12.97 -13.83 9.48
C THR A 99 14.00 -14.88 9.90
N PRO A 100 15.30 -14.59 9.72
CA PRO A 100 16.36 -15.40 10.31
C PRO A 100 16.17 -15.58 11.82
N LYS A 101 16.38 -16.80 12.30
CA LYS A 101 16.36 -17.14 13.73
C LYS A 101 17.44 -18.16 14.06
N VAL A 102 17.82 -18.25 15.33
CA VAL A 102 18.62 -19.35 15.88
C VAL A 102 17.73 -20.15 16.83
N ASN A 103 17.66 -21.47 16.66
CA ASN A 103 16.85 -22.32 17.54
C ASN A 103 17.58 -22.58 18.88
N GLN A 104 16.93 -23.26 19.82
CA GLN A 104 17.50 -23.56 21.13
C GLN A 104 18.75 -24.45 21.07
N GLN A 105 18.99 -25.13 19.94
CA GLN A 105 20.15 -25.98 19.70
C GLN A 105 21.30 -25.22 19.01
N GLY A 106 21.18 -23.90 18.84
CA GLY A 106 22.20 -23.08 18.17
C GLY A 106 22.18 -23.17 16.64
N GLN A 107 21.20 -23.86 16.05
CA GLN A 107 21.11 -24.02 14.60
C GLN A 107 20.42 -22.82 13.96
N ARG A 108 20.98 -22.39 12.82
CA ARG A 108 20.40 -21.35 11.97
C ARG A 108 19.11 -21.87 11.33
N THR A 109 17.98 -21.22 11.62
CA THR A 109 16.64 -21.56 11.13
C THR A 109 15.92 -20.34 10.59
N GLN A 110 14.78 -20.50 9.92
CA GLN A 110 13.93 -19.39 9.51
C GLN A 110 12.54 -19.53 10.11
N THR A 111 12.00 -18.41 10.61
CA THR A 111 10.58 -18.31 10.96
C THR A 111 9.83 -17.68 9.80
N VAL A 112 8.61 -18.13 9.55
CA VAL A 112 7.72 -17.55 8.55
C VAL A 112 6.48 -17.03 9.28
N HIS A 113 6.33 -15.71 9.33
CA HIS A 113 5.10 -15.05 9.76
C HIS A 113 4.14 -14.98 8.57
N VAL A 114 2.86 -15.25 8.78
CA VAL A 114 1.84 -15.28 7.72
C VAL A 114 0.61 -14.51 8.17
N ASP A 115 0.25 -13.48 7.43
CA ASP A 115 -1.05 -12.81 7.53
C ASP A 115 -1.95 -13.39 6.43
N ALA A 116 -2.76 -14.38 6.81
CA ALA A 116 -3.68 -15.04 5.88
C ALA A 116 -4.79 -14.07 5.48
N PHE A 117 -5.16 -14.05 4.20
CA PHE A 117 -6.22 -13.19 3.70
C PHE A 117 -7.59 -13.85 3.79
N VAL A 118 -8.62 -13.02 3.99
CA VAL A 118 -9.99 -13.42 3.67
C VAL A 118 -10.04 -13.79 2.19
N PRO A 119 -10.61 -14.94 1.81
CA PRO A 119 -10.67 -15.36 0.41
C PRO A 119 -11.22 -14.27 -0.51
N SER A 120 -10.55 -14.04 -1.65
CA SER A 120 -10.93 -13.04 -2.65
C SER A 120 -10.96 -11.58 -2.17
N SER A 121 -10.37 -11.26 -1.01
CA SER A 121 -10.29 -9.88 -0.51
C SER A 121 -9.17 -9.04 -1.13
N LEU A 122 -8.19 -9.69 -1.78
CA LEU A 122 -7.06 -9.01 -2.43
C LEU A 122 -7.55 -8.20 -3.63
N LYS A 123 -7.47 -6.88 -3.50
CA LYS A 123 -7.77 -5.90 -4.55
C LYS A 123 -6.52 -5.09 -4.88
N HIS A 124 -6.46 -4.54 -6.09
CA HIS A 124 -5.36 -3.70 -6.53
C HIS A 124 -5.85 -2.46 -7.28
N ALA A 125 -5.01 -1.42 -7.30
CA ALA A 125 -5.19 -0.22 -8.09
C ALA A 125 -3.83 0.25 -8.62
N VAL A 126 -3.80 0.69 -9.88
CA VAL A 126 -2.60 1.24 -10.50
C VAL A 126 -2.57 2.75 -10.28
N VAL A 127 -1.46 3.26 -9.77
CA VAL A 127 -1.19 4.69 -9.60
C VAL A 127 -0.12 5.09 -10.61
N GLN A 128 -0.45 6.01 -11.49
CA GLN A 128 0.46 6.57 -12.48
C GLN A 128 0.66 8.05 -12.23
N GLN A 129 1.92 8.48 -12.15
CA GLN A 129 2.28 9.88 -12.18
C GLN A 129 3.12 10.12 -13.42
N LEU A 130 2.63 10.95 -14.33
CA LEU A 130 3.42 11.40 -15.47
C LEU A 130 4.25 12.63 -15.06
N PRO A 131 5.42 12.85 -15.69
CA PRO A 131 6.18 14.08 -15.50
C PRO A 131 5.28 15.27 -15.80
N THR A 132 5.04 16.11 -14.78
CA THR A 132 4.29 17.34 -15.02
C THR A 132 5.21 18.31 -15.73
N ARG A 133 4.88 18.71 -16.97
CA ARG A 133 5.58 19.85 -17.59
C ARG A 133 5.37 21.08 -16.69
N PRO A 134 6.37 21.96 -16.53
CA PRO A 134 6.24 23.14 -15.69
C PRO A 134 5.12 24.02 -16.24
N ARG A 135 3.94 23.93 -15.63
CA ARG A 135 2.86 24.87 -15.84
C ARG A 135 3.11 26.03 -14.90
N THR A 136 3.35 27.20 -15.46
CA THR A 136 3.35 28.49 -14.77
C THR A 136 2.03 28.60 -14.00
N ARG A 137 2.04 28.34 -12.69
CA ARG A 137 0.87 28.49 -11.84
C ARG A 137 0.76 29.94 -11.41
N LEU A 138 -0.29 30.61 -11.90
CA LEU A 138 -0.86 31.80 -11.28
C LEU A 138 -1.18 31.49 -9.81
N LEU A 139 -0.62 32.30 -8.93
CA LEU A 139 -0.78 32.24 -7.48
C LEU A 139 -2.25 32.52 -7.12
N SER A 140 -2.98 31.51 -6.69
CA SER A 140 -4.21 31.70 -5.92
C SER A 140 -3.88 31.62 -4.44
N ARG A 141 -3.76 32.78 -3.82
CA ARG A 141 -3.50 32.97 -2.39
C ARG A 141 -4.83 32.84 -1.64
N GLY A 142 -5.21 31.62 -1.30
CA GLY A 142 -6.31 31.33 -0.38
C GLY A 142 -5.81 31.36 1.06
N LYS A 143 -6.31 32.32 1.85
CA LYS A 143 -6.11 32.44 3.30
C LYS A 143 -7.28 31.74 3.97
N GLY A 144 -7.05 30.77 4.85
CA GLY A 144 -8.08 30.29 5.77
C GLY A 144 -7.98 28.82 6.16
N GLU A 145 -7.96 28.58 7.46
CA GLU A 145 -8.04 27.32 8.19
C GLU A 145 -6.83 26.37 8.08
N GLN A 146 -6.05 26.36 9.17
CA GLN A 146 -5.17 25.24 9.49
C GLN A 146 -6.05 23.99 9.58
N PRO A 147 -5.85 22.99 8.70
CA PRO A 147 -6.64 21.77 8.75
C PRO A 147 -6.47 21.14 10.14
N PRO A 148 -7.51 20.49 10.69
CA PRO A 148 -7.31 19.64 11.86
C PRO A 148 -6.13 18.72 11.61
N ALA A 149 -5.24 18.59 12.60
CA ALA A 149 -4.04 17.76 12.48
C ALA A 149 -4.47 16.36 12.03
N ALA A 150 -4.09 15.99 10.80
CA ALA A 150 -4.48 14.71 10.25
C ALA A 150 -3.96 13.60 11.19
N PRO A 151 -4.76 12.55 11.46
CA PRO A 151 -4.34 11.47 12.34
C PRO A 151 -3.01 10.90 11.87
N GLN A 152 -2.00 10.93 12.74
CA GLN A 152 -0.67 10.42 12.44
C GLN A 152 -0.60 8.93 12.75
N LEU A 153 -0.15 8.15 11.77
CA LEU A 153 0.13 6.74 11.95
C LEU A 153 1.44 6.57 12.74
N GLU A 154 1.47 5.58 13.63
CA GLU A 154 2.67 5.17 14.37
C GLU A 154 3.65 4.47 13.42
N LEU A 155 4.46 5.27 12.74
CA LEU A 155 5.52 4.83 11.84
C LEU A 155 6.87 5.34 12.32
N THR A 156 7.96 4.65 11.98
CA THR A 156 9.31 5.20 12.15
C THR A 156 9.55 6.38 11.20
N SER A 157 10.49 7.25 11.55
CA SER A 157 10.92 8.35 10.67
C SER A 157 11.38 7.85 9.30
N TYR A 158 12.11 6.73 9.28
CA TYR A 158 12.52 6.05 8.06
C TYR A 158 11.32 5.66 7.17
N MET A 159 10.32 4.97 7.73
CA MET A 159 9.16 4.52 6.95
C MET A 159 8.34 5.70 6.42
N ARG A 160 8.20 6.78 7.21
CA ARG A 160 7.59 8.03 6.72
C ARG A 160 8.37 8.62 5.55
N GLY A 161 9.70 8.64 5.64
CA GLY A 161 10.57 9.11 4.57
C GLY A 161 10.43 8.28 3.28
N VAL A 162 10.32 6.96 3.40
CA VAL A 162 10.05 6.06 2.26
C VAL A 162 8.67 6.36 1.65
N LEU A 163 7.62 6.46 2.46
CA LEU A 163 6.28 6.81 1.96
C LEU A 163 6.25 8.18 1.29
N GLY A 164 7.00 9.15 1.81
CA GLY A 164 7.08 10.49 1.25
C GLY A 164 7.66 10.55 -0.17
N ASN A 165 8.38 9.51 -0.60
CA ASN A 165 8.86 9.40 -1.98
C ASN A 165 7.74 9.02 -2.97
N LEU A 166 6.62 8.47 -2.49
CA LEU A 166 5.53 8.01 -3.34
C LEU A 166 4.59 9.15 -3.75
N PRO A 167 3.91 9.04 -4.92
CA PRO A 167 2.81 9.91 -5.27
C PRO A 167 1.75 9.97 -4.16
N LEU A 168 1.12 11.13 -3.99
CA LEU A 168 0.13 11.37 -2.94
C LEU A 168 -1.00 10.34 -2.95
N GLU A 169 -1.47 9.94 -4.13
CA GLU A 169 -2.53 8.93 -4.25
C GLU A 169 -2.08 7.57 -3.67
N ALA A 170 -0.84 7.14 -3.93
CA ALA A 170 -0.30 5.90 -3.38
C ALA A 170 -0.17 5.99 -1.85
N GLN A 171 0.33 7.11 -1.33
CA GLN A 171 0.40 7.37 0.11
C GLN A 171 -0.98 7.27 0.76
N GLN A 172 -2.02 7.80 0.12
CA GLN A 172 -3.39 7.75 0.63
C GLN A 172 -3.94 6.32 0.60
N ARG A 173 -3.76 5.58 -0.49
CA ARG A 173 -4.24 4.19 -0.61
C ARG A 173 -3.62 3.27 0.43
N LEU A 174 -2.33 3.43 0.68
CA LEU A 174 -1.59 2.64 1.68
C LEU A 174 -2.02 2.96 3.12
N GLN A 175 -2.26 4.24 3.42
CA GLN A 175 -2.44 4.69 4.81
C GLN A 175 -3.91 4.75 5.26
N THR A 176 -4.84 5.03 4.34
CA THR A 176 -6.26 5.24 4.68
C THR A 176 -6.86 4.09 5.49
N PRO A 177 -6.59 2.80 5.20
CA PRO A 177 -7.13 1.71 6.00
C PRO A 177 -6.74 1.77 7.48
N PHE A 178 -5.61 2.40 7.82
CA PHE A 178 -5.10 2.46 9.20
C PHE A 178 -5.51 3.72 9.95
N LEU A 179 -6.28 4.62 9.32
CA LEU A 179 -6.78 5.82 9.98
C LEU A 179 -7.95 5.45 10.91
N GLY A 180 -7.68 5.39 12.21
CA GLY A 180 -8.69 5.13 13.23
C GLY A 180 -8.28 3.99 14.17
N SER A 181 -9.12 2.96 14.26
CA SER A 181 -9.06 1.95 15.34
C SER A 181 -8.19 0.72 15.04
N GLN A 182 -7.40 0.71 13.96
CA GLN A 182 -6.45 -0.38 13.71
C GLN A 182 -5.01 0.13 13.67
N PRO A 183 -4.17 -0.20 14.67
CA PRO A 183 -2.76 0.14 14.63
C PRO A 183 -2.05 -0.72 13.60
N ILE A 184 -1.00 -0.14 12.98
CA ILE A 184 -0.06 -0.90 12.18
C ILE A 184 0.80 -1.74 13.15
N LYS A 185 0.84 -3.05 12.93
CA LYS A 185 1.58 -4.01 13.75
C LYS A 185 2.99 -4.24 13.24
N HIS A 186 3.13 -4.35 11.92
CA HIS A 186 4.42 -4.48 11.27
C HIS A 186 4.36 -3.93 9.86
N TYR A 187 5.52 -3.53 9.37
CA TYR A 187 5.72 -2.98 8.04
C TYR A 187 7.17 -3.23 7.64
N ARG A 188 7.41 -3.22 6.33
CA ARG A 188 8.76 -3.23 5.78
C ARG A 188 8.75 -2.60 4.40
N SER A 189 9.88 -2.04 4.01
CA SER A 189 10.14 -1.55 2.66
C SER A 189 11.42 -2.16 2.11
N TYR A 190 11.50 -2.22 0.80
CA TYR A 190 12.68 -2.56 0.03
C TYR A 190 12.70 -1.69 -1.21
N TYR A 191 13.89 -1.24 -1.59
CA TYR A 191 14.06 -0.53 -2.84
C TYR A 191 15.42 -0.86 -3.43
N TYR A 192 15.49 -0.81 -4.75
CA TYR A 192 16.70 -1.14 -5.52
C TYR A 192 16.82 -0.18 -6.71
N GLY A 193 18.05 0.16 -7.05
CA GLY A 193 18.37 1.09 -8.13
C GLY A 193 19.16 2.29 -7.64
N ASN A 194 18.86 3.46 -8.19
CA ASN A 194 19.57 4.71 -7.94
C ASN A 194 18.60 5.91 -8.00
N GLU A 195 19.15 7.12 -8.02
CA GLU A 195 18.36 8.35 -8.06
C GLU A 195 17.54 8.51 -9.34
N GLU A 196 18.00 7.96 -10.47
CA GLU A 196 17.32 8.07 -11.77
C GLU A 196 16.32 6.95 -12.01
N ASP A 197 16.64 5.74 -11.56
CA ASP A 197 15.86 4.52 -11.78
C ASP A 197 15.68 3.79 -10.45
N LEU A 198 14.44 3.74 -9.95
CA LEU A 198 14.12 3.20 -8.64
C LEU A 198 12.99 2.18 -8.75
N ASN A 199 13.24 0.97 -8.28
CA ASN A 199 12.21 -0.03 -7.99
C ASN A 199 11.94 -0.03 -6.49
N LEU A 200 10.67 -0.08 -6.09
CA LEU A 200 10.25 0.03 -4.71
C LEU A 200 9.14 -0.97 -4.38
N TRP A 201 9.27 -1.58 -3.20
CA TRP A 201 8.26 -2.42 -2.56
C TRP A 201 8.08 -1.98 -1.11
N LEU A 202 6.85 -1.99 -0.62
CA LEU A 202 6.59 -1.86 0.80
C LEU A 202 5.25 -2.47 1.16
N TYR A 203 5.07 -2.77 2.45
CA TYR A 203 3.76 -3.09 2.99
C TYR A 203 3.55 -2.47 4.37
N LEU A 204 2.28 -2.28 4.72
CA LEU A 204 1.80 -1.96 6.07
C LEU A 204 0.77 -3.03 6.45
N ALA A 205 0.92 -3.65 7.62
CA ALA A 205 0.01 -4.69 8.11
C ALA A 205 -0.48 -4.35 9.51
N GLY A 206 -1.80 -4.42 9.71
CA GLY A 206 -2.47 -4.28 10.99
C GLY A 206 -3.21 -5.58 11.37
N ASP A 207 -4.15 -5.50 12.31
CA ASP A 207 -4.90 -6.70 12.75
C ASP A 207 -5.97 -7.17 11.74
N ARG A 208 -6.39 -6.31 10.81
CA ARG A 208 -7.51 -6.61 9.90
C ARG A 208 -7.19 -6.35 8.43
N THR A 209 -6.12 -5.63 8.14
CA THR A 209 -5.83 -5.21 6.77
C THR A 209 -4.33 -5.23 6.52
N VAL A 210 -3.95 -5.69 5.34
CA VAL A 210 -2.64 -5.45 4.73
C VAL A 210 -2.82 -4.48 3.57
N THR A 211 -1.89 -3.53 3.45
CA THR A 211 -1.67 -2.77 2.22
C THR A 211 -0.26 -3.04 1.72
N PHE A 212 -0.08 -3.08 0.42
CA PHE A 212 1.21 -3.34 -0.22
C PHE A 212 1.34 -2.43 -1.43
N ALA A 213 2.54 -1.97 -1.74
CA ALA A 213 2.82 -1.31 -3.01
C ALA A 213 4.09 -1.89 -3.64
N SER A 214 4.05 -2.08 -4.95
CA SER A 214 5.23 -2.32 -5.79
C SER A 214 5.24 -1.35 -6.94
N GLY A 215 6.42 -1.04 -7.46
CA GLY A 215 6.55 -0.45 -8.78
C GLY A 215 7.82 0.34 -8.96
N HIS A 216 7.76 1.26 -9.91
CA HIS A 216 8.93 1.84 -10.54
C HIS A 216 8.82 3.36 -10.66
N ARG A 217 9.95 4.02 -10.47
CA ARG A 217 10.12 5.45 -10.69
C ARG A 217 11.26 5.69 -11.68
N THR A 218 11.01 6.58 -12.62
CA THR A 218 12.07 7.21 -13.41
C THR A 218 12.16 8.70 -13.14
N LEU A 219 13.38 9.21 -13.02
CA LEU A 219 13.70 10.61 -12.86
C LEU A 219 14.90 10.93 -13.76
N PRO A 220 14.74 11.75 -14.81
CA PRO A 220 15.88 12.17 -15.62
C PRO A 220 16.96 12.83 -14.77
N ALA A 221 18.22 12.60 -15.11
CA ALA A 221 19.37 13.19 -14.42
C ALA A 221 19.21 14.71 -14.24
N GLY A 222 19.38 15.19 -13.00
CA GLY A 222 19.28 16.61 -12.66
C GLY A 222 17.85 17.21 -12.72
N ALA A 223 16.81 16.41 -12.97
CA ALA A 223 15.44 16.89 -12.91
C ALA A 223 14.96 17.06 -11.46
N ASP A 224 14.07 18.03 -11.23
CA ASP A 224 13.38 18.18 -9.95
C ASP A 224 12.61 16.87 -9.63
N PRO A 225 12.73 16.29 -8.42
CA PRO A 225 11.98 15.10 -7.99
C PRO A 225 10.47 15.15 -8.25
N LYS A 226 9.87 16.35 -8.32
CA LYS A 226 8.45 16.55 -8.68
C LYS A 226 8.11 16.12 -10.10
N HIS A 227 9.11 16.01 -10.98
CA HIS A 227 8.96 15.55 -12.35
C HIS A 227 9.19 14.05 -12.51
N ALA A 228 9.41 13.32 -11.40
CA ALA A 228 9.52 11.87 -11.45
C ALA A 228 8.26 11.25 -12.03
N ALA A 229 8.45 10.34 -12.99
CA ALA A 229 7.39 9.47 -13.45
C ALA A 229 7.28 8.26 -12.52
N TRP A 230 6.07 7.91 -12.13
CA TRP A 230 5.79 6.74 -11.31
C TRP A 230 4.81 5.81 -12.00
N HIS A 231 5.05 4.51 -11.85
CA HIS A 231 4.10 3.45 -12.12
C HIS A 231 4.09 2.50 -10.91
N LEU A 232 3.02 2.54 -10.12
CA LEU A 232 2.87 1.73 -8.91
C LEU A 232 1.60 0.89 -8.98
N VAL A 233 1.65 -0.31 -8.41
CA VAL A 233 0.46 -1.10 -8.10
C VAL A 233 0.30 -1.12 -6.58
N CYS A 234 -0.83 -0.59 -6.11
CA CYS A 234 -1.21 -0.61 -4.70
C CYS A 234 -2.22 -1.73 -4.48
N TYR A 235 -1.92 -2.64 -3.56
CA TYR A 235 -2.77 -3.74 -3.14
C TYR A 235 -3.34 -3.48 -1.76
N GLN A 236 -4.52 -4.04 -1.51
CA GLN A 236 -5.13 -4.12 -0.19
C GLN A 236 -5.81 -5.48 -0.05
N ALA A 237 -5.70 -6.10 1.13
CA ALA A 237 -6.43 -7.31 1.47
C ALA A 237 -6.87 -7.27 2.93
N ASP A 238 -7.95 -7.98 3.24
CA ASP A 238 -8.43 -8.14 4.61
C ASP A 238 -7.79 -9.39 5.22
N ILE A 239 -7.39 -9.33 6.48
CA ILE A 239 -6.74 -10.43 7.20
C ILE A 239 -7.81 -11.32 7.86
N ALA A 240 -7.69 -12.63 7.65
CA ALA A 240 -8.48 -13.65 8.33
C ALA A 240 -8.01 -13.79 9.78
N ARG A 241 -8.95 -13.80 10.72
CA ARG A 241 -8.68 -14.00 12.15
C ARG A 241 -8.55 -15.46 12.53
#